data_AF-A0A1Y2BF36-F1
#
_entry.id   AF-A0A1Y2BF36-F1
#
_cell.length_a   1.000
_cell.length_b   1.000
_cell.length_c   1.000
_cell.angle_alpha   90.00
_cell.angle_beta   90.00
_cell.angle_gamma   90.00
#
_symmetry.space_group_name_H-M   'P 1'
#
loop_
_entity.id
_entity.type
_entity.pdbx_description
1 polymer ?
#
loop_
_entity_poly.entity_id
_entity_poly.type
_entity_poly.pdbx_seq_one_letter_code
_entity_poly.pdbx_strand_id
1 'polypeptide(L)'
;MFIPVPATVKFNEADRSVLDLVSLARPQDYSSDSSNDQEASTTSVYSDMESLERAIISIQGMVDNIQEWVSAVKSGEIPANDAIGRYLLDTVSSVPLIQSTDFEKMFNNHLQDLLMVVYLSNLTRTQLAIAQRLQNLV
;
A
#
# COMPACT_ATOMS: atom_id res chain seq x y z
N MET A 1 4.66 0.69 -47.33
CA MET A 1 5.81 0.73 -46.40
C MET A 1 5.33 1.42 -45.14
N PHE A 2 5.31 0.73 -43.99
CA PHE A 2 4.82 1.31 -42.73
C PHE A 2 5.99 1.96 -41.98
N ILE A 3 5.76 3.16 -41.46
CA ILE A 3 6.70 3.88 -40.62
C ILE A 3 6.27 3.65 -39.17
N PRO A 4 7.13 3.08 -38.30
CA PRO A 4 6.79 2.86 -36.91
C PRO A 4 6.68 4.19 -36.16
N VAL A 5 5.60 4.35 -35.39
CA VAL A 5 5.36 5.52 -34.53
C VAL A 5 5.64 5.10 -33.08
N PRO A 6 6.38 5.92 -32.30
CA PRO A 6 6.60 5.64 -30.89
C PRO A 6 5.28 5.74 -30.11
N ALA A 7 4.85 4.64 -29.50
CA ALA A 7 3.71 4.60 -28.59
C ALA A 7 4.20 4.72 -27.14
N THR A 8 3.60 5.61 -26.36
CA THR A 8 3.81 5.70 -24.91
C THR A 8 2.51 5.41 -24.19
N VAL A 9 2.57 4.59 -23.15
CA VAL A 9 1.40 4.30 -22.32
C VAL A 9 1.32 5.37 -21.25
N LYS A 10 0.26 6.18 -21.30
CA LYS A 10 -0.07 7.13 -20.24
C LYS A 10 -1.10 6.48 -19.32
N PHE A 11 -0.76 6.37 -18.06
CA PHE A 11 -1.67 5.87 -17.04
C PHE A 11 -2.28 7.04 -16.28
N ASN A 12 -3.60 7.02 -16.11
CA ASN A 12 -4.27 7.88 -15.13
C ASN A 12 -4.08 7.28 -13.72
N GLU A 13 -4.16 8.10 -12.68
CA GLU A 13 -3.99 7.65 -11.29
C GLU A 13 -5.05 6.61 -10.89
N ALA A 14 -6.30 6.82 -11.33
CA ALA A 14 -7.39 5.87 -11.13
C ALA A 14 -7.13 4.50 -11.81
N ASP A 15 -6.53 4.54 -13.00
CA ASP A 15 -6.25 3.32 -13.76
C ASP A 15 -5.08 2.54 -13.15
N ARG A 16 -4.12 3.23 -12.51
CA ARG A 16 -2.93 2.61 -11.93
C ARG A 16 -3.28 1.63 -10.81
N SER A 17 -4.20 1.99 -9.92
CA SER A 17 -4.64 1.11 -8.82
C SER A 17 -5.29 -0.17 -9.35
N VAL A 18 -6.17 -0.05 -10.35
CA VAL A 18 -6.83 -1.19 -10.99
C VAL A 18 -5.82 -2.07 -11.73
N LEU A 19 -4.90 -1.45 -12.48
CA LEU A 19 -3.88 -2.18 -13.21
C LEU A 19 -2.89 -2.89 -12.29
N ASP A 20 -2.60 -2.32 -11.11
CA ASP A 20 -1.78 -2.98 -10.09
C ASP A 20 -2.47 -4.26 -9.59
N LEU A 21 -3.77 -4.16 -9.24
CA LEU A 21 -4.60 -5.32 -8.86
C LEU A 21 -4.65 -6.40 -9.97
N VAL A 22 -4.79 -5.98 -11.23
CA VAL A 22 -4.80 -6.91 -12.37
C VAL A 22 -3.41 -7.49 -12.65
N SER A 23 -2.34 -6.75 -12.39
CA SER A 23 -0.97 -7.25 -12.58
C SER A 23 -0.62 -8.39 -11.62
N LEU A 24 -1.21 -8.36 -10.42
CA LEU A 24 -1.13 -9.41 -9.41
C LEU A 24 -1.91 -10.68 -9.81
N ALA A 25 -2.93 -10.54 -10.66
CA ALA A 25 -3.69 -11.65 -11.23
C ALA A 25 -2.91 -12.40 -12.35
N ARG A 26 -1.72 -11.93 -12.71
CA ARG A 26 -0.90 -12.56 -13.75
C ARG A 26 -0.44 -13.94 -13.25
N PRO A 27 -0.77 -15.03 -13.96
CA PRO A 27 -0.27 -16.35 -13.61
C PRO A 27 1.25 -16.33 -13.72
N GLN A 28 1.92 -16.66 -12.61
CA GLN A 28 3.36 -16.84 -12.59
C GLN A 28 3.69 -18.22 -13.15
N ASP A 29 3.45 -18.43 -14.45
CA ASP A 29 3.85 -19.65 -15.15
C ASP A 29 4.39 -19.29 -16.55
N TYR A 30 5.67 -18.92 -16.57
CA TYR A 30 6.54 -19.08 -17.74
C TYR A 30 7.53 -20.21 -17.46
N SER A 31 7.03 -21.36 -17.00
CA SER A 31 7.73 -22.63 -17.06
C SER A 31 6.76 -23.67 -17.55
N SER A 32 7.00 -24.15 -18.77
CA SER A 32 6.23 -25.19 -19.44
C SER A 32 6.44 -26.54 -18.77
N ASP A 33 5.75 -26.81 -17.66
CA ASP A 33 5.33 -28.17 -17.25
C ASP A 33 4.63 -28.08 -15.91
N SER A 34 3.30 -27.96 -15.91
CA SER A 34 2.42 -28.39 -14.81
C SER A 34 0.99 -28.36 -15.31
N SER A 35 0.56 -29.49 -15.85
CA SER A 35 -0.84 -29.80 -16.10
C SER A 35 -1.51 -30.18 -14.78
N ASN A 36 -1.97 -29.20 -14.02
CA ASN A 36 -3.16 -29.31 -13.17
C ASN A 36 -3.50 -27.95 -12.56
N ASP A 37 -4.81 -27.70 -12.45
CA ASP A 37 -5.44 -26.60 -11.73
C ASP A 37 -5.49 -25.26 -12.47
N GLN A 38 -6.32 -25.29 -13.52
CA GLN A 38 -7.02 -24.13 -14.05
C GLN A 38 -8.06 -23.65 -13.03
N GLU A 39 -7.60 -23.09 -11.91
CA GLU A 39 -8.45 -22.22 -11.09
C GLU A 39 -8.45 -20.83 -11.74
N ALA A 40 -9.65 -20.39 -12.11
CA ALA A 40 -9.89 -19.07 -12.67
C ALA A 40 -9.16 -18.02 -11.82
N SER A 41 -8.38 -17.16 -12.47
CA SER A 41 -7.66 -16.06 -11.82
C SER A 41 -8.66 -15.05 -11.26
N THR A 42 -9.23 -15.38 -10.09
CA THR A 42 -10.13 -14.53 -9.32
C THR A 42 -9.30 -13.87 -8.24
N THR A 43 -8.77 -12.69 -8.52
CA THR A 43 -8.25 -11.84 -7.45
C THR A 43 -9.44 -11.32 -6.66
N SER A 44 -9.60 -11.77 -5.41
CA SER A 44 -10.48 -11.10 -4.46
C SER A 44 -9.95 -9.69 -4.22
N VAL A 45 -10.84 -8.70 -4.17
CA VAL A 45 -10.49 -7.35 -3.70
C VAL A 45 -9.91 -7.51 -2.30
N TYR A 46 -8.65 -7.13 -2.14
CA TYR A 46 -7.98 -7.18 -0.85
C TYR A 46 -8.75 -6.36 0.18
N SER A 47 -8.71 -6.81 1.42
CA SER A 47 -9.10 -5.93 2.52
C SER A 47 -8.13 -4.74 2.55
N ASP A 48 -8.62 -3.55 2.93
CA ASP A 48 -7.78 -2.36 3.12
C ASP A 48 -6.58 -2.66 4.03
N MET A 49 -6.76 -3.57 5.01
CA MET A 49 -5.72 -4.02 5.93
C MET A 49 -4.62 -4.84 5.23
N GLU A 50 -4.98 -5.72 4.30
CA GLU A 50 -4.01 -6.54 3.54
C GLU A 50 -3.23 -5.67 2.54
N SER A 51 -3.91 -4.70 1.93
CA SER A 51 -3.25 -3.70 1.07
C SER A 51 -2.24 -2.87 1.86
N LEU A 52 -2.59 -2.46 3.09
CA LEU A 52 -1.70 -1.73 3.98
C LEU A 52 -0.48 -2.58 4.38
N GLU A 53 -0.69 -3.84 4.76
CA GLU A 53 0.39 -4.78 5.11
C GLU A 53 1.40 -4.93 3.98
N ARG A 54 0.93 -5.14 2.74
CA ARG A 54 1.80 -5.24 1.57
C ARG A 54 2.58 -3.97 1.31
N ALA A 55 1.94 -2.81 1.45
CA ALA A 55 2.63 -1.53 1.29
C ALA A 55 3.74 -1.37 2.33
N ILE A 56 3.52 -1.77 3.59
CA ILE A 56 4.52 -1.76 4.66
C ILE A 56 5.68 -2.70 4.32
N ILE A 57 5.40 -3.94 3.92
CA ILE A 57 6.44 -4.91 3.53
C ILE A 57 7.26 -4.40 2.34
N SER A 58 6.59 -3.79 1.34
CA SER A 58 7.26 -3.21 0.19
C SER A 58 8.18 -2.05 0.59
N ILE A 59 7.74 -1.15 1.47
CA ILE A 59 8.56 -0.04 1.97
C ILE A 59 9.75 -0.58 2.77
N GLN A 60 9.54 -1.57 3.62
CA GLN A 60 10.61 -2.22 4.36
C GLN A 60 11.67 -2.79 3.41
N GLY A 61 11.25 -3.55 2.38
CA GLY A 61 12.17 -4.07 1.37
C GLY A 61 12.92 -2.96 0.62
N MET A 62 12.27 -1.84 0.30
CA MET A 62 12.96 -0.69 -0.32
C MET A 62 14.03 -0.10 0.60
N VAL A 63 13.75 0.03 1.89
CA VAL A 63 14.73 0.52 2.88
C VAL A 63 15.91 -0.43 3.04
N ASP A 64 15.65 -1.75 3.09
CA ASP A 64 16.71 -2.76 3.19
C ASP A 64 17.65 -2.71 1.98
N ASN A 65 17.09 -2.60 0.76
CA ASN A 65 17.88 -2.44 -0.46
C ASN A 65 18.75 -1.18 -0.45
N ILE A 66 18.21 -0.05 0.04
CA ILE A 66 18.96 1.19 0.17
C ILE A 66 20.07 1.04 1.22
N GLN A 67 19.81 0.36 2.34
CA GLN A 67 20.80 0.12 3.38
C GLN A 67 21.97 -0.74 2.89
N GLU A 68 21.68 -1.79 2.12
CA GLU A 68 22.71 -2.62 1.47
C GLU A 68 23.54 -1.77 0.49
N TRP A 69 22.89 -0.98 -0.36
CA TRP A 69 23.57 -0.10 -1.31
C TRP A 69 24.48 0.92 -0.62
N VAL A 70 24.00 1.61 0.42
CA VAL A 70 24.81 2.58 1.19
C VAL A 70 26.00 1.89 1.84
N SER A 71 25.83 0.66 2.34
CA SER A 71 26.90 -0.12 2.94
C SER A 71 27.99 -0.50 1.93
N ALA A 72 27.59 -0.90 0.72
CA ALA A 72 28.50 -1.25 -0.38
C ALA A 72 29.23 -0.02 -0.97
N VAL A 73 28.58 1.16 -1.00
CA VAL A 73 29.24 2.41 -1.36
C VAL A 73 30.24 2.83 -0.29
N LYS A 74 29.91 2.65 1.00
CA LYS A 74 30.81 2.95 2.12
C LYS A 74 32.03 2.03 2.16
N SER A 75 31.89 0.76 1.80
CA SER A 75 33.01 -0.19 1.68
C SER A 75 33.90 0.07 0.46
N GLY A 76 33.45 0.92 -0.47
CA GLY A 76 34.16 1.24 -1.71
C GLY A 76 34.02 0.19 -2.81
N GLU A 77 33.12 -0.78 -2.65
CA GLU A 77 32.84 -1.83 -3.64
C GLU A 77 32.08 -1.26 -4.86
N ILE A 78 31.22 -0.27 -4.62
CA ILE A 78 30.39 0.40 -5.65
C ILE A 78 30.77 1.89 -5.72
N PRO A 79 30.94 2.47 -6.92
CA PRO A 79 31.20 3.90 -7.06
C PRO A 79 29.99 4.72 -6.58
N ALA A 80 30.27 5.72 -5.73
CA ALA A 80 29.25 6.64 -5.23
C ALA A 80 28.63 7.45 -6.37
N ASN A 81 27.30 7.56 -6.38
CA ASN A 81 26.56 8.46 -7.28
C ASN A 81 25.97 9.62 -6.47
N ASP A 82 26.45 10.83 -6.74
CA ASP A 82 26.05 12.05 -6.04
C ASP A 82 24.56 12.38 -6.21
N ALA A 83 23.97 12.09 -7.38
CA ALA A 83 22.55 12.32 -7.62
C ALA A 83 21.65 11.43 -6.75
N ILE A 84 22.03 10.15 -6.57
CA ILE A 84 21.30 9.21 -5.71
C ILE A 84 21.47 9.62 -4.24
N GLY A 85 22.69 9.99 -3.83
CA GLY A 85 22.95 10.47 -2.47
C GLY A 85 22.14 11.72 -2.12
N ARG A 86 22.05 12.68 -3.04
CA ARG A 86 21.24 13.90 -2.88
C ARG A 86 19.76 13.58 -2.77
N TYR A 87 19.26 12.66 -3.60
CA TYR A 87 17.86 12.23 -3.56
C TYR A 87 17.51 11.51 -2.26
N LEU A 88 18.39 10.64 -1.77
CA LEU A 88 18.21 9.97 -0.48
C LEU A 88 18.22 10.97 0.68
N LEU A 89 19.12 11.95 0.63
CA LEU A 89 19.18 13.02 1.65
C LEU A 89 17.88 13.83 1.67
N ASP A 90 17.39 14.25 0.51
CA ASP A 90 16.12 14.98 0.40
C ASP A 90 14.96 14.14 0.95
N THR A 91 14.90 12.86 0.58
CA THR A 91 13.88 11.91 1.06
C THR A 91 13.91 11.75 2.57
N VAL A 92 15.07 11.54 3.18
CA VAL A 92 15.19 11.39 4.65
C VAL A 92 14.91 12.72 5.35
N SER A 93 15.31 13.85 4.75
CA SER A 93 15.05 15.18 5.31
C SER A 93 13.59 15.61 5.24
N SER A 94 12.78 14.97 4.40
CA SER A 94 11.34 15.20 4.33
C SER A 94 10.58 14.69 5.55
N VAL A 95 11.20 13.83 6.36
CA VAL A 95 10.58 13.28 7.57
C VAL A 95 10.56 14.36 8.65
N PRO A 96 9.36 14.75 9.15
CA PRO A 96 9.24 15.78 10.17
C PRO A 96 9.81 15.30 11.51
N LEU A 97 10.65 16.12 12.14
CA LEU A 97 11.12 15.87 13.50
C LEU A 97 10.04 16.26 14.51
N ILE A 98 9.26 15.28 14.97
CA ILE A 98 8.22 15.48 15.97
C ILE A 98 8.76 15.04 17.34
N GLN A 99 8.53 15.86 18.37
CA GLN A 99 8.87 15.49 19.75
C GLN A 99 7.97 14.34 20.21
N SER A 100 8.54 13.34 20.90
CA SER A 100 7.80 12.13 21.31
C SER A 100 6.54 12.45 22.12
N THR A 101 6.59 13.50 22.96
CA THR A 101 5.46 13.94 23.79
C THR A 101 4.29 14.50 22.98
N ASP A 102 4.58 15.17 21.86
CA ASP A 102 3.56 15.77 21.00
C ASP A 102 2.96 14.71 20.07
N PHE A 103 3.79 13.76 19.61
CA PHE A 103 3.33 12.60 18.88
C PHE A 103 2.37 11.75 19.72
N GLU A 104 2.72 11.44 20.97
CA GLU A 104 1.87 10.62 21.84
C GLU A 104 0.52 11.29 22.12
N LYS A 105 0.50 12.61 22.35
CA LYS A 105 -0.76 13.36 22.51
C LYS A 105 -1.60 13.32 21.24
N MET A 106 -0.98 13.60 20.08
CA MET A 106 -1.68 13.59 18.79
C MET A 106 -2.25 12.21 18.48
N PHE A 107 -1.47 11.16 18.71
CA PHE A 107 -1.86 9.76 18.50
C PHE A 107 -3.02 9.36 19.41
N ASN A 108 -2.95 9.67 20.71
CA ASN A 108 -4.02 9.35 21.65
C ASN A 108 -5.32 10.10 21.32
N ASN A 109 -5.25 11.39 20.97
CA ASN A 109 -6.42 12.15 20.55
C ASN A 109 -7.06 11.54 19.30
N HIS A 110 -6.25 11.17 18.29
CA HIS A 110 -6.74 10.54 17.08
C HIS A 110 -7.41 9.18 17.36
N LEU A 111 -6.81 8.36 18.23
CA LEU A 111 -7.38 7.07 18.64
C LEU A 111 -8.73 7.27 19.35
N GLN A 112 -8.81 8.26 20.23
CA GLN A 112 -10.04 8.60 20.94
C GLN A 112 -11.16 9.03 19.98
N ASP A 113 -10.85 9.88 19.00
CA ASP A 113 -11.82 10.31 17.98
C ASP A 113 -12.32 9.13 17.14
N LEU A 114 -11.41 8.24 16.72
CA LEU A 114 -11.77 7.02 15.98
C LEU A 114 -12.66 6.09 16.81
N LEU A 115 -12.32 5.88 18.09
CA LEU A 115 -13.10 5.05 18.99
C LEU A 115 -14.51 5.63 19.20
N MET A 116 -14.63 6.96 19.29
CA MET A 116 -15.91 7.63 19.38
C MET A 116 -16.77 7.40 18.13
N VAL A 117 -16.18 7.50 16.93
CA VAL A 117 -16.89 7.27 15.66
C VAL A 117 -17.34 5.82 15.53
N VAL A 118 -16.49 4.86 15.90
CA VAL A 118 -16.84 3.43 15.89
C VAL A 118 -17.97 3.14 16.88
N TYR A 119 -17.91 3.72 18.08
CA TYR A 119 -18.96 3.59 19.07
C TYR A 119 -20.30 4.13 18.56
N LEU A 120 -20.33 5.34 18.00
CA LEU A 120 -21.54 5.93 17.44
C LEU A 120 -22.11 5.08 16.30
N SER A 121 -21.25 4.55 15.42
CA SER A 121 -21.65 3.67 14.32
C SER A 121 -22.28 2.36 14.80
N ASN A 122 -21.75 1.78 15.89
CA ASN A 122 -22.33 0.59 16.50
C ASN A 122 -23.66 0.89 17.21
N LEU A 123 -23.75 2.06 17.86
CA LEU A 123 -24.98 2.53 18.47
C LEU A 123 -26.07 2.71 17.41
N THR A 124 -25.79 3.41 16.31
CA THR A 124 -26.77 3.61 15.22
C THR A 124 -27.19 2.29 14.58
N ARG A 125 -26.26 1.35 14.37
CA ARG A 125 -26.57 -0.01 13.89
C ARG A 125 -27.52 -0.74 14.85
N THR A 126 -27.26 -0.66 16.15
CA THR A 126 -28.10 -1.30 17.17
C THR A 126 -29.48 -0.68 17.24
N GLN A 127 -29.56 0.66 17.20
CA GLN A 127 -30.83 1.38 17.17
C GLN A 127 -31.64 1.05 15.91
N LEU A 128 -31.00 0.95 14.75
CA LEU A 128 -31.65 0.52 13.51
C LEU A 128 -32.20 -0.90 13.63
N ALA A 129 -31.43 -1.84 14.20
CA ALA A 129 -31.87 -3.21 14.40
C ALA A 129 -33.08 -3.31 15.37
N ILE A 130 -33.10 -2.50 16.43
CA ILE A 130 -34.23 -2.41 17.36
C ILE A 130 -35.46 -1.82 16.65
N ALA A 131 -35.30 -0.74 15.89
CA ALA A 131 -36.37 -0.11 15.13
C ALA A 131 -37.01 -1.07 14.13
N GLN A 132 -36.19 -1.82 13.38
CA GLN A 132 -36.66 -2.87 12.46
C GLN A 132 -37.45 -3.97 13.18
N ARG A 133 -37.01 -4.38 14.37
CA ARG A 133 -37.72 -5.39 15.17
C ARG A 133 -39.05 -4.88 15.71
N LEU A 134 -39.12 -3.63 16.16
CA LEU A 134 -40.37 -3.00 16.60
C LEU A 134 -41.37 -2.86 15.44
N GLN A 135 -40.89 -2.46 14.26
CA GLN A 135 -41.73 -2.34 13.07
C GLN A 135 -42.29 -3.69 12.59
N ASN A 136 -41.55 -4.78 12.77
CA ASN A 136 -42.03 -6.13 12.46
C ASN A 136 -43.01 -6.69 13.52
N LEU A 137 -43.15 -6.05 14.67
CA LEU A 137 -44.02 -6.49 15.77
C LEU A 137 -45.37 -5.76 15.79
N VAL A 138 -45.51 -4.68 15.01
CA VAL A 138 -46.74 -3.88 14.87
C VAL A 138 -47.48 -4.22 13.58
#